data_AF-A0A850LXI6-F1
#
_entry.id   AF-A0A850LXI6-F1
#
_cell.length_a   1.000
_cell.length_b   1.000
_cell.length_c   1.000
_cell.angle_alpha   90.00
_cell.angle_beta   90.00
_cell.angle_gamma   90.00
#
_symmetry.space_group_name_H-M   'P 1'
#
loop_
_entity.id
_entity.type
_entity.pdbx_description
1 polymer ?
#
loop_
_entity_poly.entity_id
_entity_poly.type
_entity_poly.pdbx_seq_one_letter_code
_entity_poly.pdbx_strand_id
1 'polypeptide(L)'
;MPISWEYGFQYTLNRFSGRSLFDQPIDLILLGALLVAFVFLIGIIRALYKDYKKTETVETLLFLLGMITLIPANIFGIVTNLCYSTLGMPEIAEIITIINLFPMQFTYLCVNLFAIRMTFPKRYKLILVILLILSVIMIGTVTWAITKGPPYFNVINFAQVYSLNIQIIRFICLIPVAVIPISVFYYYATKVREENRATSNRSIWLGTGILSFAIAVIIPTVAVELRVFQALYVPAAIIFYVCFSMPDWFKRRIGWTK
;
A
#
# COMPACT_ATOMS: atom_id res chain seq x y z
N MET A 1 23.82 29.62 -1.63
CA MET A 1 24.60 28.40 -1.97
C MET A 1 23.67 27.22 -1.82
N PRO A 2 23.36 26.48 -2.89
CA PRO A 2 22.49 25.31 -2.77
C PRO A 2 23.27 24.22 -2.06
N ILE A 3 22.77 23.77 -0.91
CA ILE A 3 23.24 22.55 -0.26
C ILE A 3 22.98 21.43 -1.27
N SER A 4 24.04 20.93 -1.91
CA SER A 4 23.89 19.89 -2.92
C SER A 4 23.30 18.65 -2.24
N TRP A 5 22.22 18.14 -2.81
CA TRP A 5 21.52 16.93 -2.37
C TRP A 5 22.46 15.72 -2.24
N GLU A 6 23.61 15.78 -2.90
CA GLU A 6 24.74 14.84 -2.80
C GLU A 6 25.28 14.69 -1.37
N TYR A 7 25.33 15.76 -0.55
CA TYR A 7 25.79 15.69 0.84
C TYR A 7 24.80 14.97 1.76
N GLY A 8 23.48 15.17 1.54
CA GLY A 8 22.45 14.40 2.23
C GLY A 8 22.50 12.92 1.87
N PHE A 9 22.74 12.63 0.58
CA PHE A 9 22.77 11.27 0.03
C PHE A 9 24.01 10.46 0.46
N GLN A 10 25.20 11.07 0.47
CA GLN A 10 26.42 10.45 1.01
C GLN A 10 26.29 10.16 2.52
N TYR A 11 25.57 11.01 3.27
CA TYR A 11 25.32 10.77 4.69
C TYR A 11 24.39 9.56 4.92
N THR A 12 23.39 9.36 4.04
CA THR A 12 22.51 8.19 4.10
C THR A 12 23.26 6.91 3.71
N LEU A 13 24.06 6.94 2.65
CA LEU A 13 24.88 5.81 2.20
C LEU A 13 25.95 5.38 3.20
N ASN A 14 26.64 6.32 3.86
CA ASN A 14 27.59 6.02 4.94
C ASN A 14 26.88 5.48 6.21
N ARG A 15 25.57 5.62 6.33
CA ARG A 15 24.77 5.00 7.40
C ARG A 15 24.36 3.57 7.07
N PHE A 16 24.31 3.21 5.78
CA PHE A 16 23.96 1.89 5.28
C PHE A 16 25.17 0.95 5.14
N SER A 17 26.39 1.47 4.98
CA SER A 17 27.62 0.67 4.77
C SER A 17 28.23 0.06 6.04
N GLY A 18 27.40 -0.32 7.03
CA GLY A 18 27.94 -1.02 8.22
C GLY A 18 27.05 -1.09 9.47
N ARG A 19 25.73 -0.99 9.36
CA ARG A 19 24.84 -1.14 10.53
C ARG A 19 23.89 -2.31 10.34
N SER A 20 23.87 -3.20 11.33
CA SER A 20 23.01 -4.37 11.34
C SER A 20 21.53 -3.96 11.48
N LEU A 21 20.61 -4.78 10.99
CA LEU A 21 19.15 -4.63 11.16
C LEU A 21 18.72 -4.51 12.64
N PHE A 22 19.63 -4.78 13.57
CA PHE A 22 19.46 -4.74 15.02
C PHE A 22 20.05 -3.49 15.70
N ASP A 23 20.75 -2.62 14.96
CA ASP A 23 21.43 -1.45 15.55
C ASP A 23 20.50 -0.26 15.79
N GLN A 24 19.25 -0.31 15.29
CA GLN A 24 18.24 0.74 15.50
C GLN A 24 16.95 0.16 16.10
N PRO A 25 16.59 0.55 17.34
CA PRO A 25 15.36 0.09 18.01
C PRO A 25 14.08 0.29 17.17
N ILE A 26 14.10 1.27 16.26
CA ILE A 26 12.96 1.59 15.39
C ILE A 26 12.64 0.47 14.40
N ASP A 27 13.65 -0.28 13.93
CA ASP A 27 13.46 -1.34 12.94
C ASP A 27 12.80 -2.58 13.55
N LEU A 28 13.14 -2.88 14.80
CA LEU A 28 12.46 -3.92 15.59
C LEU A 28 10.99 -3.54 15.88
N ILE A 29 10.72 -2.27 16.20
CA ILE A 29 9.35 -1.78 16.41
C ILE A 29 8.54 -1.88 15.12
N LEU A 30 9.13 -1.54 13.97
CA LEU A 30 8.48 -1.62 12.67
C LEU A 30 8.22 -3.06 12.24
N LEU A 31 9.17 -3.97 12.47
CA LEU A 31 8.97 -5.39 12.24
C LEU A 31 7.85 -5.94 13.13
N GLY A 32 7.84 -5.58 14.40
CA GLY A 32 6.76 -5.91 15.34
C GLY A 32 5.41 -5.36 14.88
N ALA A 33 5.36 -4.11 14.41
CA ALA A 33 4.16 -3.49 13.86
C ALA A 33 3.65 -4.24 12.61
N LEU A 34 4.55 -4.61 11.70
CA LEU A 34 4.20 -5.41 10.52
C LEU A 34 3.66 -6.79 10.91
N LEU A 35 4.27 -7.47 11.87
CA LEU A 35 3.77 -8.75 12.39
C LEU A 35 2.36 -8.62 12.97
N VAL A 36 2.09 -7.56 13.74
CA VAL A 36 0.74 -7.25 14.24
C VAL A 36 -0.22 -7.03 13.08
N ALA A 37 0.17 -6.24 12.07
CA ALA A 37 -0.65 -6.02 10.87
C ALA A 37 -0.95 -7.32 10.13
N PHE A 38 0.00 -8.26 10.03
CA PHE A 38 -0.20 -9.59 9.45
C PHE A 38 -1.25 -10.41 10.20
N VAL A 39 -1.24 -10.38 11.54
CA VAL A 39 -2.25 -11.09 12.34
C VAL A 39 -3.65 -10.55 12.04
N PHE A 40 -3.81 -9.23 11.99
CA PHE A 40 -5.08 -8.61 11.61
C PHE A 40 -5.47 -8.94 10.17
N LEU A 41 -4.51 -8.96 9.25
CA LEU A 41 -4.74 -9.31 7.84
C LEU A 41 -5.27 -10.73 7.68
N ILE A 42 -4.72 -11.71 8.41
CA ILE A 42 -5.24 -13.08 8.44
C ILE A 42 -6.68 -13.09 8.97
N GLY A 43 -6.96 -12.31 10.01
CA GLY A 43 -8.31 -12.12 10.55
C GLY A 43 -9.29 -11.56 9.51
N ILE A 44 -8.87 -10.54 8.75
CA ILE A 44 -9.65 -9.93 7.65
C ILE A 44 -9.94 -10.96 6.57
N ILE A 45 -8.92 -11.68 6.10
CA ILE A 45 -9.04 -12.71 5.05
C ILE A 45 -10.04 -13.78 5.48
N ARG A 46 -9.96 -14.26 6.72
CA ARG A 46 -10.92 -15.25 7.26
C ARG A 46 -12.35 -14.72 7.30
N ALA A 47 -12.54 -13.48 7.77
CA ALA A 47 -13.86 -12.85 7.83
C ALA A 47 -14.47 -12.67 6.42
N LEU A 48 -13.69 -12.12 5.49
CA LEU A 48 -14.10 -11.91 4.09
C LEU A 48 -14.38 -13.22 3.36
N TYR A 49 -13.56 -14.25 3.56
CA TYR A 49 -13.77 -15.56 2.95
C TYR A 49 -15.08 -16.19 3.43
N LYS A 50 -15.39 -16.06 4.73
CA LYS A 50 -16.66 -16.53 5.29
C LYS A 50 -17.86 -15.78 4.70
N ASP A 51 -17.74 -14.46 4.53
CA ASP A 51 -18.80 -13.65 3.92
C ASP A 51 -18.95 -13.91 2.41
N TYR A 52 -17.84 -14.10 1.70
CA TYR A 52 -17.85 -14.47 0.28
C TYR A 52 -18.55 -15.81 0.08
N LYS A 53 -18.24 -16.83 0.90
CA LYS A 53 -18.89 -18.15 0.82
C LYS A 53 -20.42 -18.07 1.04
N LYS A 54 -20.91 -17.03 1.71
CA LYS A 54 -22.36 -16.85 1.96
C LYS A 54 -23.05 -16.02 0.89
N THR A 55 -22.37 -15.00 0.37
CA THR A 55 -22.99 -13.97 -0.48
C THR A 55 -22.61 -14.11 -1.95
N GLU A 56 -21.49 -14.78 -2.24
CA GLU A 56 -20.88 -14.95 -3.56
C GLU A 56 -20.72 -13.62 -4.34
N THR A 57 -20.62 -12.50 -3.61
CA THR A 57 -20.49 -11.18 -4.20
C THR A 57 -19.08 -10.96 -4.74
N VAL A 58 -19.00 -10.46 -5.97
CA VAL A 58 -17.72 -10.21 -6.66
C VAL A 58 -16.91 -9.12 -5.97
N GLU A 59 -17.58 -8.16 -5.33
CA GLU A 59 -16.98 -7.08 -4.57
C GLU A 59 -16.18 -7.63 -3.38
N THR A 60 -16.77 -8.57 -2.63
CA THR A 60 -16.10 -9.23 -1.49
C THR A 60 -14.92 -10.07 -1.97
N LEU A 61 -15.05 -10.74 -3.12
CA LEU A 61 -13.95 -11.49 -3.75
C LEU A 61 -12.78 -10.57 -4.14
N LEU A 62 -13.06 -9.44 -4.79
CA LEU A 62 -12.03 -8.48 -5.20
C LEU A 62 -11.25 -7.95 -3.99
N PHE A 63 -11.95 -7.59 -2.92
CA PHE A 63 -11.30 -7.11 -1.72
C PHE A 63 -10.50 -8.22 -1.02
N LEU A 64 -11.03 -9.45 -0.95
CA LEU A 64 -10.32 -10.63 -0.44
C LEU A 64 -9.02 -10.89 -1.21
N LEU A 65 -9.06 -10.87 -2.54
CA LEU A 65 -7.88 -11.04 -3.39
C LEU A 65 -6.83 -9.94 -3.15
N GLY A 66 -7.28 -8.69 -2.97
CA GLY A 66 -6.40 -7.59 -2.59
C GLY A 66 -5.71 -7.82 -1.25
N MET A 67 -6.45 -8.27 -0.23
CA MET A 67 -5.88 -8.55 1.09
C MET A 67 -4.92 -9.76 1.08
N ILE A 68 -5.20 -10.79 0.28
CA ILE A 68 -4.30 -11.95 0.11
C ILE A 68 -3.00 -11.53 -0.56
N THR A 69 -3.07 -10.70 -1.62
CA THR A 69 -1.89 -10.25 -2.37
C THR A 69 -1.05 -9.21 -1.64
N LEU A 70 -1.62 -8.55 -0.63
CA LEU A 70 -0.87 -7.69 0.28
C LEU A 70 0.16 -8.47 1.13
N ILE A 71 -0.07 -9.77 1.39
CA ILE A 71 0.86 -10.61 2.15
C ILE A 71 2.21 -10.73 1.43
N PRO A 72 2.28 -11.28 0.20
CA PRO A 72 3.53 -11.38 -0.52
C PRO A 72 4.13 -10.00 -0.81
N ALA A 73 3.32 -8.95 -1.01
CA ALA A 73 3.84 -7.60 -1.23
C ALA A 73 4.66 -7.08 -0.02
N ASN A 74 4.14 -7.27 1.19
CA ASN A 74 4.85 -6.90 2.41
C ASN A 74 6.07 -7.80 2.66
N ILE A 75 5.96 -9.11 2.41
CA ILE A 75 7.10 -10.03 2.54
C ILE A 75 8.24 -9.62 1.60
N PHE A 76 7.96 -9.42 0.31
CA PHE A 76 8.98 -8.99 -0.63
C PHE A 76 9.55 -7.62 -0.27
N GLY A 77 8.75 -6.68 0.22
CA GLY A 77 9.24 -5.38 0.71
C GLY A 77 10.23 -5.53 1.87
N ILE A 78 9.96 -6.41 2.83
CA ILE A 78 10.88 -6.72 3.95
C ILE A 78 12.16 -7.36 3.41
N VAL A 79 12.05 -8.36 2.53
CA VAL A 79 13.20 -9.06 1.96
C VAL A 79 14.08 -8.12 1.14
N THR A 80 13.49 -7.24 0.31
CA THR A 80 14.20 -6.17 -0.41
C THR A 80 15.02 -5.32 0.55
N ASN A 81 14.41 -4.85 1.64
CA ASN A 81 15.11 -4.02 2.63
C ASN A 81 16.24 -4.80 3.31
N LEU A 82 16.05 -6.08 3.62
CA LEU A 82 17.06 -6.93 4.23
C LEU A 82 18.26 -7.17 3.28
N CYS A 83 17.98 -7.41 1.99
CA CYS A 83 19.01 -7.54 0.95
C CYS A 83 19.80 -6.24 0.76
N TYR A 84 19.14 -5.07 0.73
CA TYR A 84 19.82 -3.78 0.59
C TYR A 84 20.63 -3.37 1.82
N SER A 85 20.03 -3.45 3.01
CA SER A 85 20.58 -2.83 4.22
C SER A 85 21.47 -3.75 5.05
N THR A 86 21.23 -5.07 5.00
CA THR A 86 21.87 -6.03 5.94
C THR A 86 22.79 -7.00 5.24
N LEU A 87 22.37 -7.53 4.09
CA LEU A 87 23.17 -8.52 3.35
C LEU A 87 24.13 -7.89 2.34
N GLY A 88 23.95 -6.61 2.01
CA GLY A 88 24.76 -5.92 1.00
C GLY A 88 24.62 -6.55 -0.39
N MET A 89 23.43 -7.06 -0.73
CA MET A 89 23.12 -7.74 -2.00
C MET A 89 22.15 -6.90 -2.85
N PRO A 90 22.60 -5.76 -3.42
CA PRO A 90 21.73 -4.83 -4.13
C PRO A 90 21.10 -5.43 -5.39
N GLU A 91 21.81 -6.26 -6.13
CA GLU A 91 21.32 -6.91 -7.35
C GLU A 91 20.11 -7.82 -7.07
N ILE A 92 20.18 -8.60 -5.99
CA ILE A 92 19.06 -9.45 -5.55
C ILE A 92 17.91 -8.56 -5.06
N ALA A 93 18.21 -7.51 -4.31
CA ALA A 93 17.19 -6.59 -3.80
C ALA A 93 16.41 -5.90 -4.95
N GLU A 94 17.10 -5.55 -6.04
CA GLU A 94 16.51 -4.98 -7.25
C GLU A 94 15.55 -5.95 -7.95
N ILE A 95 15.95 -7.22 -8.12
CA ILE A 95 15.10 -8.26 -8.70
C ILE A 95 13.85 -8.47 -7.83
N ILE A 96 14.02 -8.57 -6.51
CA ILE A 96 12.90 -8.73 -5.57
C ILE A 96 12.00 -7.50 -5.59
N THR A 97 12.56 -6.31 -5.76
CA THR A 97 11.78 -5.06 -5.91
C THR A 97 10.89 -5.12 -7.14
N ILE A 98 11.41 -5.53 -8.30
CA ILE A 98 10.61 -5.69 -9.52
C ILE A 98 9.49 -6.71 -9.32
N ILE A 99 9.80 -7.86 -8.71
CA ILE A 99 8.81 -8.89 -8.39
C ILE A 99 7.74 -8.34 -7.44
N ASN A 100 8.12 -7.52 -6.46
CA ASN A 100 7.22 -6.92 -5.49
C ASN A 100 6.21 -5.93 -6.10
N LEU A 101 6.56 -5.29 -7.23
CA LEU A 101 5.64 -4.35 -7.89
C LEU A 101 4.33 -5.04 -8.32
N PHE A 102 4.38 -6.30 -8.74
CA PHE A 102 3.20 -7.02 -9.21
C PHE A 102 2.12 -7.24 -8.12
N PRO A 103 2.40 -7.90 -6.98
CA PRO A 103 1.41 -8.09 -5.93
C PRO A 103 0.93 -6.77 -5.32
N MET A 104 1.82 -5.76 -5.25
CA MET A 104 1.46 -4.43 -4.77
C MET A 104 0.48 -3.72 -5.72
N GLN A 105 0.78 -3.65 -7.03
CA GLN A 105 -0.13 -3.05 -8.01
C GLN A 105 -1.44 -3.83 -8.14
N PHE A 106 -1.39 -5.15 -8.05
CA PHE A 106 -2.60 -5.97 -8.05
C PHE A 106 -3.49 -5.69 -6.82
N THR A 107 -2.89 -5.57 -5.62
CA THR A 107 -3.60 -5.17 -4.40
C THR A 107 -4.36 -3.86 -4.61
N TYR A 108 -3.69 -2.87 -5.19
CA TYR A 108 -4.31 -1.58 -5.48
C TYR A 108 -5.46 -1.66 -6.46
N LEU A 109 -5.27 -2.40 -7.55
CA LEU A 109 -6.30 -2.60 -8.55
C LEU A 109 -7.55 -3.23 -7.92
N CYS A 110 -7.37 -4.25 -7.09
CA CYS A 110 -8.44 -4.91 -6.35
C CYS A 110 -9.21 -3.96 -5.42
N VAL A 111 -8.50 -3.15 -4.62
CA VAL A 111 -9.13 -2.19 -3.69
C VAL A 111 -9.88 -1.08 -4.45
N ASN A 112 -9.30 -0.57 -5.54
CA ASN A 112 -9.95 0.41 -6.41
C ASN A 112 -11.22 -0.15 -7.05
N LEU A 113 -11.10 -1.34 -7.65
CA LEU A 113 -12.21 -2.02 -8.29
C LEU A 113 -13.34 -2.30 -7.30
N PHE A 114 -13.01 -2.76 -6.09
CA PHE A 114 -13.98 -2.92 -5.02
C PHE A 114 -14.73 -1.62 -4.73
N ALA A 115 -14.02 -0.51 -4.50
CA ALA A 115 -14.62 0.78 -4.20
C ALA A 115 -15.52 1.27 -5.34
N ILE A 116 -14.99 1.28 -6.57
CA ILE A 116 -15.69 1.80 -7.74
C ILE A 116 -16.90 0.94 -8.08
N ARG A 117 -16.79 -0.39 -7.99
CA ARG A 117 -17.91 -1.28 -8.31
C ARG A 117 -19.05 -1.16 -7.31
N MET A 118 -18.73 -0.93 -6.03
CA MET A 118 -19.72 -0.65 -4.99
C MET A 118 -20.53 0.63 -5.25
N THR A 119 -19.91 1.65 -5.87
CA THR A 119 -20.50 3.01 -5.95
C THR A 119 -20.92 3.42 -7.37
N PHE A 120 -20.17 3.00 -8.39
CA PHE A 120 -20.33 3.34 -9.80
C PHE A 120 -20.25 2.10 -10.73
N PRO A 121 -21.17 1.13 -10.60
CA PRO A 121 -21.13 -0.15 -11.33
C PRO A 121 -21.26 -0.02 -12.86
N LYS A 122 -21.70 1.14 -13.38
CA LYS A 122 -21.76 1.39 -14.83
C LYS A 122 -20.44 1.89 -15.42
N ARG A 123 -19.57 2.50 -14.61
CA ARG A 123 -18.33 3.16 -15.07
C ARG A 123 -17.05 2.39 -14.71
N TYR A 124 -17.16 1.29 -13.94
CA TYR A 124 -15.98 0.56 -13.44
C TYR A 124 -15.07 0.03 -14.56
N LYS A 125 -15.62 -0.40 -15.71
CA LYS A 125 -14.81 -0.92 -16.82
C LYS A 125 -13.86 0.13 -17.40
N LEU A 126 -14.34 1.35 -17.57
CA LEU A 126 -13.52 2.46 -18.09
C LEU A 126 -12.42 2.82 -17.09
N ILE A 127 -12.78 2.94 -15.81
CA ILE A 127 -11.81 3.30 -14.75
C ILE A 127 -10.78 2.18 -14.57
N LEU A 128 -11.18 0.91 -14.69
CA LEU A 128 -10.27 -0.23 -14.68
C LEU A 128 -9.20 -0.13 -15.77
N VAL A 129 -9.59 0.20 -17.01
CA VAL A 129 -8.63 0.35 -18.11
C VAL A 129 -7.62 1.45 -17.79
N ILE A 130 -8.07 2.58 -17.26
CA ILE A 130 -7.17 3.69 -16.88
C ILE A 130 -6.20 3.23 -15.78
N LEU A 131 -6.70 2.58 -14.73
CA LEU A 131 -5.87 2.09 -13.62
C LEU A 131 -4.85 1.03 -14.09
N LEU A 132 -5.24 0.16 -15.02
CA LEU A 132 -4.33 -0.82 -15.63
C LEU A 132 -3.22 -0.13 -16.42
N ILE A 133 -3.55 0.86 -17.24
CA ILE A 133 -2.56 1.64 -17.99
C ILE A 133 -1.58 2.32 -17.02
N LEU A 134 -2.07 2.98 -15.98
CA LEU A 134 -1.22 3.62 -14.96
C LEU A 134 -0.32 2.60 -14.23
N SER A 135 -0.85 1.42 -13.91
CA SER A 135 -0.09 0.34 -13.27
C SER A 135 1.03 -0.19 -14.18
N VAL A 136 0.75 -0.37 -15.48
CA VAL A 136 1.73 -0.81 -16.47
C VAL A 136 2.82 0.24 -16.68
N ILE A 137 2.46 1.52 -16.77
CA ILE A 137 3.42 2.63 -16.88
C ILE A 137 4.33 2.66 -15.63
N MET A 138 3.76 2.50 -14.43
CA MET A 138 4.51 2.47 -13.18
C MET A 138 5.48 1.29 -13.14
N ILE A 139 5.01 0.08 -13.41
CA ILE A 139 5.87 -1.13 -13.44
C ILE A 139 6.96 -0.98 -14.51
N GLY A 140 6.61 -0.53 -15.72
CA GLY A 140 7.55 -0.37 -16.83
C GLY A 140 8.63 0.67 -16.52
N THR A 141 8.25 1.81 -15.94
CA THR A 141 9.20 2.89 -15.61
C THR A 141 10.16 2.45 -14.50
N VAL A 142 9.66 1.78 -13.45
CA VAL A 142 10.52 1.29 -12.37
C VAL A 142 11.43 0.15 -12.86
N THR A 143 10.92 -0.77 -13.67
CA THR A 143 11.71 -1.86 -14.26
C THR A 143 12.79 -1.31 -15.19
N TRP A 144 12.46 -0.31 -16.02
CA TRP A 144 13.43 0.35 -16.89
C TRP A 144 14.52 1.07 -16.09
N ALA A 145 14.14 1.81 -15.03
CA ALA A 145 15.09 2.50 -14.17
C ALA A 145 16.09 1.55 -13.50
N ILE A 146 15.63 0.36 -13.10
CA ILE A 146 16.48 -0.67 -12.49
C ILE A 146 17.36 -1.37 -13.54
N THR A 147 16.82 -1.71 -14.70
CA THR A 147 17.51 -2.57 -15.69
C THR A 147 18.38 -1.83 -16.71
N LYS A 148 18.15 -0.54 -16.93
CA LYS A 148 18.86 0.27 -17.94
C LYS A 148 19.68 1.42 -17.35
N GLY A 149 19.73 1.56 -16.03
CA GLY A 149 20.68 2.45 -15.36
C GLY A 149 22.13 2.06 -15.73
N PRO A 150 23.04 3.02 -16.00
CA PRO A 150 24.38 2.72 -16.47
C PRO A 150 25.17 1.86 -15.45
N PRO A 151 25.95 0.86 -15.91
CA PRO A 151 26.55 -0.19 -15.06
C PRO A 151 27.80 0.24 -14.28
N TYR A 152 28.25 1.49 -14.37
CA TYR A 152 29.55 1.93 -13.85
C TYR A 152 29.47 2.91 -12.67
N PHE A 153 28.46 2.85 -11.80
CA PHE A 153 28.47 3.63 -10.55
C PHE A 153 27.58 2.96 -9.49
N ASN A 154 28.17 2.09 -8.66
CA ASN A 154 27.55 1.34 -7.55
C ASN A 154 26.95 2.21 -6.40
N VAL A 155 26.73 3.50 -6.64
CA VAL A 155 26.19 4.46 -5.67
C VAL A 155 25.20 5.44 -6.32
N ILE A 156 25.26 5.63 -7.65
CA ILE A 156 24.47 6.63 -8.39
C ILE A 156 23.17 6.05 -8.98
N ASN A 157 23.03 4.73 -9.12
CA ASN A 157 21.78 4.11 -9.61
C ASN A 157 20.59 4.28 -8.64
N PHE A 158 20.86 4.44 -7.34
CA PHE A 158 19.82 4.83 -6.39
C PHE A 158 19.37 6.28 -6.64
N ALA A 159 20.23 7.19 -7.11
CA ALA A 159 19.82 8.54 -7.50
C ALA A 159 18.95 8.58 -8.78
N GLN A 160 19.03 7.56 -9.65
CA GLN A 160 18.18 7.48 -10.85
C GLN A 160 16.78 6.96 -10.54
N VAL A 161 16.63 5.92 -9.72
CA VAL A 161 15.32 5.43 -9.24
C VAL A 161 14.57 6.52 -8.44
N TYR A 162 15.31 7.46 -7.85
CA TYR A 162 14.81 8.63 -7.14
C TYR A 162 15.00 9.95 -7.91
N SER A 163 15.29 9.87 -9.21
CA SER A 163 15.36 11.07 -10.06
C SER A 163 14.00 11.76 -10.08
N LEU A 164 14.02 13.08 -10.15
CA LEU A 164 12.81 13.91 -10.13
C LEU A 164 11.76 13.42 -11.15
N ASN A 165 12.21 13.00 -12.34
CA ASN A 165 11.34 12.52 -13.41
C ASN A 165 10.63 11.20 -13.05
N ILE A 166 11.36 10.24 -12.47
CA ILE A 166 10.77 8.95 -12.05
C ILE A 166 9.84 9.17 -10.84
N GLN A 167 10.18 10.10 -9.95
CA GLN A 167 9.30 10.48 -8.83
C GLN A 167 8.01 11.14 -9.30
N ILE A 168 8.07 12.03 -10.30
CA ILE A 168 6.88 12.64 -10.90
C ILE A 168 5.99 11.56 -11.54
N ILE A 169 6.57 10.62 -12.29
CA ILE A 169 5.79 9.53 -12.91
C ILE A 169 5.14 8.65 -11.83
N ARG A 170 5.87 8.30 -10.77
CA ARG A 170 5.31 7.56 -9.62
C ARG A 170 4.15 8.32 -8.98
N PHE A 171 4.29 9.62 -8.79
CA PHE A 171 3.26 10.48 -8.21
C PHE A 171 2.00 10.49 -9.08
N ILE A 172 2.14 10.69 -10.39
CA ILE A 172 1.04 10.70 -11.37
C ILE A 172 0.34 9.33 -11.43
N CYS A 173 1.08 8.23 -11.31
CA CYS A 173 0.50 6.89 -11.38
C CYS A 173 -0.16 6.46 -10.06
N LEU A 174 0.42 6.80 -8.90
CA LEU A 174 -0.03 6.30 -7.59
C LEU A 174 -1.11 7.16 -6.95
N ILE A 175 -1.14 8.48 -7.19
CA ILE A 175 -2.13 9.36 -6.58
C ILE A 175 -3.54 9.08 -7.03
N PRO A 176 -3.85 8.95 -8.34
CA PRO A 176 -5.20 8.61 -8.76
C PRO A 176 -5.65 7.29 -8.15
N VAL A 177 -4.76 6.29 -8.12
CA VAL A 177 -4.99 4.97 -7.54
C VAL A 177 -5.32 5.04 -6.04
N ALA A 178 -4.82 6.04 -5.31
CA ALA A 178 -5.15 6.24 -3.91
C ALA A 178 -6.34 7.14 -3.65
N VAL A 179 -6.46 8.25 -4.37
CA VAL A 179 -7.50 9.26 -4.17
C VAL A 179 -8.86 8.74 -4.59
N ILE A 180 -8.92 7.94 -5.66
CA ILE A 180 -10.18 7.37 -6.16
C ILE A 180 -10.92 6.56 -5.07
N PRO A 181 -10.35 5.51 -4.46
CA PRO A 181 -11.09 4.70 -3.51
C PRO A 181 -11.47 5.51 -2.27
N ILE A 182 -10.61 6.42 -1.79
CA ILE A 182 -10.91 7.32 -0.67
C ILE A 182 -12.14 8.18 -0.99
N SER A 183 -12.11 8.88 -2.13
CA SER A 183 -13.19 9.76 -2.57
C SER A 183 -14.49 9.00 -2.74
N VAL A 184 -14.42 7.78 -3.27
CA VAL A 184 -15.56 6.89 -3.47
C VAL A 184 -16.18 6.47 -2.14
N PHE A 185 -15.39 6.07 -1.13
CA PHE A 185 -15.93 5.69 0.17
C PHE A 185 -16.56 6.87 0.93
N TYR A 186 -15.94 8.05 0.88
CA TYR A 186 -16.53 9.25 1.48
C TYR A 186 -17.80 9.69 0.75
N TYR A 187 -17.82 9.65 -0.57
CA TYR A 187 -19.04 9.93 -1.36
C TYR A 187 -20.16 8.91 -1.07
N TYR A 188 -19.84 7.62 -0.98
CA TYR A 188 -20.82 6.61 -0.62
C TYR A 188 -21.34 6.83 0.80
N ALA A 189 -20.46 7.19 1.74
CA ALA A 189 -20.85 7.50 3.11
C ALA A 189 -21.81 8.68 3.19
N THR A 190 -21.60 9.76 2.43
CA THR A 190 -22.53 10.90 2.41
C THR A 190 -23.85 10.51 1.78
N LYS A 191 -23.83 9.80 0.65
CA LYS A 191 -25.03 9.38 -0.08
C LYS A 191 -25.94 8.48 0.75
N VAL A 192 -25.38 7.48 1.44
CA VAL A 192 -26.16 6.49 2.22
C VAL A 192 -26.50 6.99 3.63
N ARG A 193 -26.01 8.17 4.03
CA ARG A 193 -26.24 8.72 5.38
C ARG A 193 -27.70 8.93 5.71
N GLU A 194 -28.49 9.33 4.71
CA GLU A 194 -29.93 9.56 4.85
C GLU A 194 -30.72 8.25 4.91
N GLU A 195 -30.22 7.19 4.26
CA GLU A 195 -30.90 5.89 4.16
C GLU A 195 -30.54 4.95 5.34
N ASN A 196 -29.26 4.83 5.67
CA ASN A 196 -28.77 3.96 6.74
C ASN A 196 -27.51 4.53 7.39
N ARG A 197 -27.70 5.06 8.60
CA ARG A 197 -26.62 5.66 9.40
C ARG A 197 -25.51 4.67 9.76
N ALA A 198 -25.84 3.40 9.99
CA ALA A 198 -24.85 2.39 10.37
C ALA A 198 -23.95 1.99 9.20
N THR A 199 -24.54 1.82 8.01
CA THR A 199 -23.79 1.58 6.77
C THR A 199 -22.95 2.79 6.38
N SER A 200 -23.50 4.00 6.50
CA SER A 200 -22.77 5.25 6.28
C SER A 200 -21.54 5.37 7.19
N ASN A 201 -21.71 5.17 8.49
CA ASN A 201 -20.61 5.20 9.47
C ASN A 201 -19.55 4.15 9.13
N ARG A 202 -19.95 2.92 8.80
CA ARG A 202 -19.02 1.85 8.37
C ARG A 202 -18.20 2.28 7.15
N SER A 203 -18.81 2.94 6.17
CA SER A 203 -18.11 3.43 4.98
C SER A 203 -17.13 4.56 5.27
N ILE A 204 -17.40 5.43 6.25
CA ILE A 204 -16.44 6.43 6.74
C ILE A 204 -15.20 5.74 7.31
N TRP A 205 -15.39 4.72 8.14
CA TRP A 205 -14.29 3.95 8.71
C TRP A 205 -13.49 3.23 7.62
N LEU A 206 -14.16 2.60 6.65
CA LEU A 206 -13.49 1.99 5.49
C LEU A 206 -12.66 3.02 4.68
N GLY A 207 -13.22 4.20 4.40
CA GLY A 207 -12.50 5.29 3.73
C GLY A 207 -11.27 5.75 4.51
N THR A 208 -11.38 5.84 5.84
CA THR A 208 -10.26 6.20 6.74
C THR A 208 -9.16 5.12 6.75
N GLY A 209 -9.56 3.85 6.74
CA GLY A 209 -8.62 2.72 6.63
C GLY A 209 -7.87 2.73 5.30
N ILE A 210 -8.56 3.03 4.19
CA ILE A 210 -7.94 3.15 2.86
C ILE A 210 -7.02 4.36 2.77
N LEU A 211 -7.41 5.50 3.36
CA LEU A 211 -6.54 6.67 3.46
C LEU A 211 -5.25 6.31 4.22
N SER A 212 -5.36 5.64 5.36
CA SER A 212 -4.21 5.22 6.16
C SER A 212 -3.31 4.26 5.38
N PHE A 213 -3.90 3.28 4.70
CA PHE A 213 -3.19 2.34 3.84
C PHE A 213 -2.48 3.05 2.67
N ALA A 214 -3.18 3.95 1.98
CA ALA A 214 -2.64 4.71 0.86
C ALA A 214 -1.45 5.59 1.29
N ILE A 215 -1.55 6.26 2.44
CA ILE A 215 -0.44 7.05 3.00
C ILE A 215 0.73 6.13 3.38
N ALA A 216 0.45 4.99 4.00
CA ALA A 216 1.46 4.01 4.42
C ALA A 216 2.32 3.49 3.27
N VAL A 217 1.81 3.58 2.03
CA VAL A 217 2.52 3.06 0.86
C VAL A 217 2.98 4.17 -0.07
N ILE A 218 2.17 5.19 -0.38
CA ILE A 218 2.55 6.26 -1.32
C ILE A 218 3.72 7.05 -0.76
N ILE A 219 3.66 7.46 0.51
CA ILE A 219 4.71 8.32 1.06
C ILE A 219 6.05 7.57 1.10
N PRO A 220 6.15 6.32 1.56
CA PRO A 220 7.41 5.57 1.45
C PRO A 220 7.86 5.27 0.01
N THR A 221 6.93 5.24 -0.96
CA THR A 221 7.28 4.99 -2.37
C THR A 221 7.79 6.25 -3.09
N VAL A 222 7.37 7.44 -2.62
CA VAL A 222 7.70 8.75 -3.20
C VAL A 222 8.79 9.49 -2.41
N ALA A 223 8.80 9.39 -1.08
CA ALA A 223 9.75 10.05 -0.20
C ALA A 223 10.89 9.09 0.20
N VAL A 224 12.12 9.56 0.08
CA VAL A 224 13.32 8.88 0.61
C VAL A 224 13.23 8.89 2.13
N GLU A 225 12.94 7.73 2.72
CA GLU A 225 12.96 7.45 4.15
C GLU A 225 11.98 8.23 5.05
N LEU A 226 10.76 7.71 5.19
CA LEU A 226 9.99 7.88 6.43
C LEU A 226 9.36 6.55 6.85
N ARG A 227 10.17 5.74 7.53
CA ARG A 227 9.76 4.44 8.11
C ARG A 227 8.55 4.58 9.04
N VAL A 228 8.34 5.77 9.62
CA VAL A 228 7.17 6.14 10.44
C VAL A 228 5.84 5.93 9.70
N PHE A 229 5.77 6.14 8.39
CA PHE A 229 4.52 5.94 7.64
C PHE A 229 4.16 4.47 7.46
N GLN A 230 5.12 3.54 7.48
CA GLN A 230 4.83 2.11 7.44
C GLN A 230 4.10 1.65 8.72
N ALA A 231 4.28 2.34 9.85
CA ALA A 231 3.49 2.07 11.05
C ALA A 231 1.98 2.30 10.84
N LEU A 232 1.57 3.06 9.82
CA LEU A 232 0.16 3.25 9.46
C LEU A 232 -0.50 1.99 8.87
N TYR A 233 0.27 0.95 8.51
CA TYR A 233 -0.31 -0.35 8.19
C TYR A 233 -1.08 -0.95 9.37
N VAL A 234 -0.62 -0.74 10.60
CA VAL A 234 -1.29 -1.26 11.81
C VAL A 234 -2.68 -0.65 12.00
N PRO A 235 -2.86 0.68 12.10
CA PRO A 235 -4.18 1.27 12.21
C PRO A 235 -5.05 0.96 10.99
N ALA A 236 -4.50 0.92 9.77
CA ALA A 236 -5.25 0.52 8.58
C ALA A 236 -5.80 -0.92 8.71
N ALA A 237 -4.96 -1.88 9.11
CA ALA A 237 -5.34 -3.27 9.30
C ALA A 237 -6.36 -3.44 10.44
N ILE A 238 -6.21 -2.70 11.55
CA ILE A 238 -7.18 -2.71 12.65
C ILE A 238 -8.55 -2.19 12.16
N ILE A 239 -8.57 -1.05 11.47
CA ILE A 239 -9.80 -0.45 10.95
C ILE A 239 -10.50 -1.42 9.99
N PHE A 240 -9.77 -2.01 9.04
CA PHE A 240 -10.33 -3.01 8.14
C PHE A 240 -10.86 -4.23 8.90
N TYR A 241 -10.09 -4.77 9.83
CA TYR A 241 -10.52 -5.91 10.63
C TYR A 241 -11.83 -5.62 11.36
N VAL A 242 -11.95 -4.47 12.01
CA VAL A 242 -13.17 -4.07 12.73
C VAL A 242 -14.34 -3.88 11.76
N CYS A 243 -14.12 -3.22 10.63
CA CYS A 243 -15.14 -2.99 9.61
C CYS A 243 -15.66 -4.28 8.97
N PHE A 244 -14.85 -5.32 8.83
CA PHE A 244 -15.25 -6.59 8.21
C PHE A 244 -15.70 -7.65 9.21
N SER A 245 -15.06 -7.76 10.37
CA SER A 245 -15.47 -8.71 11.41
C SER A 245 -16.72 -8.27 12.16
N MET A 246 -17.07 -6.97 12.12
CA MET A 246 -18.26 -6.39 12.75
C MET A 246 -18.45 -6.88 14.21
N PRO A 247 -17.47 -6.65 15.11
CA PRO A 247 -17.60 -7.07 16.50
C PRO A 247 -18.71 -6.28 17.19
N ASP A 248 -19.33 -6.86 18.23
CA ASP A 248 -20.57 -6.29 18.80
C ASP A 248 -20.38 -4.91 19.45
N TRP A 249 -19.19 -4.62 19.97
CA TRP A 249 -18.86 -3.27 20.45
C TRP A 249 -18.84 -2.25 19.30
N PHE A 250 -18.37 -2.64 18.11
CA PHE A 250 -18.31 -1.76 16.94
C PHE A 250 -19.69 -1.55 16.35
N LYS A 251 -20.50 -2.62 16.23
CA LYS A 251 -21.91 -2.53 15.85
C LYS A 251 -22.66 -1.49 16.67
N ARG A 252 -22.49 -1.51 18.00
CA ARG A 252 -23.06 -0.49 18.90
C ARG A 252 -22.56 0.91 18.59
N ARG A 253 -21.25 1.09 18.36
CA ARG A 253 -20.67 2.41 18.04
C ARG A 253 -21.15 2.99 16.72
N ILE A 254 -21.34 2.18 15.68
CA ILE A 254 -21.82 2.67 14.39
C ILE A 254 -23.35 2.79 14.33
N GLY A 255 -24.07 2.34 15.37
CA GLY A 255 -25.54 2.38 15.44
C GLY A 255 -26.20 1.22 14.69
N TRP A 256 -25.52 0.09 14.53
CA TRP A 256 -26.06 -1.12 13.91
C TRP A 256 -26.93 -1.87 14.93
N THR A 257 -28.20 -1.47 15.06
CA THR A 257 -29.22 -2.22 15.79
C THR A 257 -29.73 -3.35 14.91
N LYS A 258 -29.85 -4.56 15.48
CA LYS A 258 -30.48 -5.70 14.82
C LYS A 258 -31.95 -5.42 14.53
#